data_AF-A0A929HWR5-F1
#
_entry.id   AF-A0A929HWR5-F1
#
_cell.length_a   1.000
_cell.length_b   1.000
_cell.length_c   1.000
_cell.angle_alpha   90.00
_cell.angle_beta   90.00
_cell.angle_gamma   90.00
#
_symmetry.space_group_name_H-M   'P 1'
#
loop_
_entity.id
_entity.type
_entity.pdbx_description
1 polymer ?
#
loop_
_entity_poly.entity_id
_entity_poly.type
_entity_poly.pdbx_seq_one_letter_code
_entity_poly.pdbx_strand_id
1 'polypeptide(L)'
;GVTREVFYDPKEIAILPMGFCFPGSGKSGDLPPRSECAPAWRRQLLGELHHLELTLVLGRYAQAHHFGEAGATVTDLVKSWRSYWPQVIPLPHPSPRNNLWLRRNPWFESELLPSLRERVSEILAR
;
A
#
# COMPACT_ATOMS: atom_id res chain seq x y z
N GLY A 1 11.78 10.30 5.69
CA GLY A 1 10.60 10.39 4.81
C GLY A 1 11.06 10.92 3.47
N VAL A 2 10.15 11.12 2.52
CA VAL A 2 10.48 11.71 1.20
C VAL A 2 9.95 13.13 1.10
N THR A 3 10.54 13.96 0.24
CA THR A 3 9.99 15.28 -0.06
C THR A 3 8.76 15.16 -0.96
N ARG A 4 8.03 16.27 -1.12
CA ARG A 4 6.86 16.31 -2.02
C ARG A 4 7.28 16.10 -3.47
N GLU A 5 8.42 16.65 -3.85
CA GLU A 5 8.96 16.61 -5.21
C GLU A 5 9.27 15.17 -5.60
N VAL A 6 9.97 14.43 -4.73
CA VAL A 6 10.22 12.99 -4.91
C VAL A 6 8.92 12.19 -4.95
N PHE A 7 7.99 12.47 -4.03
CA PHE A 7 6.71 11.74 -3.96
C PHE A 7 5.89 11.83 -5.26
N TYR A 8 5.94 12.96 -5.95
CA TYR A 8 5.21 13.20 -7.19
C TYR A 8 6.09 13.09 -8.45
N ASP A 9 7.34 12.65 -8.34
CA ASP A 9 8.17 12.36 -9.51
C ASP A 9 7.79 10.98 -10.09
N PRO A 10 7.19 10.92 -11.29
CA PRO A 10 6.76 9.66 -11.90
C PRO A 10 7.93 8.75 -12.31
N LYS A 11 9.18 9.24 -12.30
CA LYS A 11 10.38 8.41 -12.52
C LYS A 11 10.80 7.66 -11.26
N GLU A 12 10.49 8.21 -10.09
CA GLU A 12 10.88 7.65 -8.79
C GLU A 12 9.74 6.83 -8.17
N ILE A 13 8.49 7.33 -8.25
CA ILE A 13 7.34 6.77 -7.54
C ILE A 13 6.14 6.60 -8.47
N ALA A 14 5.66 5.37 -8.59
CA ALA A 14 4.39 5.04 -9.23
C ALA A 14 3.23 5.01 -8.20
N ILE A 15 2.18 5.80 -8.44
CA ILE A 15 0.95 5.80 -7.62
C ILE A 15 -0.16 5.12 -8.41
N LEU A 16 -0.55 3.92 -7.99
CA LEU A 16 -1.56 3.10 -8.69
C LEU A 16 -2.75 2.79 -7.78
N PRO A 17 -3.95 3.36 -8.02
CA PRO A 17 -5.14 3.07 -7.23
C PRO A 17 -5.78 1.73 -7.62
N MET A 18 -6.63 1.19 -6.74
CA MET A 18 -7.45 0.00 -7.04
C MET A 18 -8.63 0.28 -7.98
N GLY A 19 -9.00 1.56 -8.14
CA GLY A 19 -10.00 2.00 -9.10
C GLY A 19 -9.69 3.42 -9.58
N PHE A 20 -9.91 3.68 -10.86
CA PHE A 20 -9.66 4.99 -11.49
C PHE A 20 -10.87 5.93 -11.50
N CYS A 21 -12.01 5.47 -10.99
CA CYS A 21 -13.23 6.25 -10.91
C CYS A 21 -13.69 6.38 -9.46
N PHE A 22 -14.31 7.52 -9.16
CA PHE A 22 -15.07 7.69 -7.93
C PHE A 22 -16.24 6.68 -7.91
N PRO A 23 -16.31 5.76 -6.93
CA PRO A 23 -17.29 4.68 -6.93
C PRO A 23 -18.68 5.11 -6.43
N GLY A 24 -18.84 6.37 -6.00
CA GLY A 24 -20.04 6.88 -5.35
C GLY A 24 -19.90 6.95 -3.82
N SER A 25 -20.82 7.67 -3.18
CA SER A 25 -20.85 7.83 -1.72
C SER A 25 -21.72 6.77 -1.05
N GLY A 26 -21.18 6.11 -0.04
CA GLY A 26 -21.90 5.23 0.88
C GLY A 26 -22.14 5.89 2.24
N LYS A 27 -22.65 5.10 3.20
CA LYS A 27 -23.03 5.61 4.54
C LYS A 27 -21.85 6.09 5.40
N SER A 28 -20.66 5.54 5.19
CA SER A 28 -19.48 5.78 6.05
C SER A 28 -18.29 6.37 5.30
N GLY A 29 -18.48 6.77 4.05
CA GLY A 29 -17.45 7.22 3.12
C GLY A 29 -17.75 6.71 1.71
N ASP A 30 -16.73 6.69 0.86
CA ASP A 30 -16.87 6.22 -0.52
C ASP A 30 -17.15 4.70 -0.56
N LEU A 31 -17.85 4.27 -1.60
CA LEU A 31 -18.07 2.86 -1.89
C LEU A 31 -16.73 2.13 -2.16
N PRO A 32 -16.69 0.79 -2.06
CA PRO A 32 -15.50 0.02 -2.47
C PRO A 32 -15.10 0.31 -3.93
N PRO A 33 -13.82 0.09 -4.30
CA PRO A 33 -13.42 0.03 -5.71
C PRO A 33 -14.33 -0.95 -6.46
N ARG A 34 -14.78 -0.58 -7.67
CA ARG A 34 -15.66 -1.45 -8.46
C ARG A 34 -14.92 -2.74 -8.85
N SER A 35 -15.59 -3.88 -8.82
CA SER A 35 -14.94 -5.18 -8.98
C SER A 35 -14.37 -5.39 -10.38
N GLU A 36 -14.97 -4.78 -11.41
CA GLU A 36 -14.46 -4.87 -12.77
C GLU A 36 -13.21 -4.01 -13.03
N CYS A 37 -12.85 -3.10 -12.10
CA CYS A 37 -11.68 -2.24 -12.23
C CYS A 37 -10.38 -3.04 -12.35
N ALA A 38 -10.05 -3.81 -11.31
CA ALA A 38 -8.76 -4.49 -11.25
C ALA A 38 -8.53 -5.49 -12.42
N PRO A 39 -9.51 -6.32 -12.82
CA PRO A 39 -9.37 -7.21 -13.97
C PRO A 39 -9.13 -6.47 -15.29
N ALA A 40 -9.68 -5.27 -15.46
CA ALA A 40 -9.62 -4.57 -16.74
C ALA A 40 -8.24 -3.97 -17.05
N TRP A 41 -7.44 -3.57 -16.05
CA TRP A 41 -6.19 -2.84 -16.32
C TRP A 41 -5.04 -3.13 -15.37
N ARG A 42 -5.28 -3.65 -14.16
CA ARG A 42 -4.26 -3.63 -13.10
C ARG A 42 -3.06 -4.51 -13.43
N ARG A 43 -3.30 -5.70 -13.98
CA ARG A 43 -2.23 -6.61 -14.42
C ARG A 43 -1.42 -6.00 -15.56
N GLN A 44 -2.08 -5.37 -16.52
CA GLN A 44 -1.43 -4.72 -17.66
C GLN A 44 -0.52 -3.58 -17.18
N LEU A 45 -1.05 -2.66 -16.36
CA LEU A 45 -0.29 -1.53 -15.85
C LEU A 45 0.91 -1.95 -14.99
N LEU A 46 0.73 -2.92 -14.10
CA LEU A 46 1.84 -3.46 -13.31
C LEU A 46 2.89 -4.15 -14.19
N GLY A 47 2.48 -4.72 -15.33
CA GLY A 47 3.38 -5.36 -16.29
C GLY A 47 4.36 -4.38 -16.95
N GLU A 48 3.99 -3.11 -17.09
CA GLU A 48 4.84 -2.05 -17.67
C GLU A 48 5.83 -1.44 -16.65
N LEU A 49 5.67 -1.73 -15.36
CA LEU A 49 6.53 -1.19 -14.30
C LEU A 49 7.71 -2.14 -14.03
N HIS A 50 8.66 -2.17 -14.97
CA HIS A 50 9.77 -3.15 -14.98
C HIS A 50 10.85 -2.95 -13.90
N HIS A 51 10.90 -1.78 -13.27
CA HIS A 51 11.97 -1.39 -12.33
C HIS A 51 11.48 -1.26 -10.89
N LEU A 52 10.33 -1.86 -10.54
CA LEU A 52 9.81 -1.79 -9.17
C LEU A 52 10.73 -2.54 -8.20
N GLU A 53 11.35 -1.80 -7.28
CA GLU A 53 12.17 -2.35 -6.21
C GLU A 53 11.42 -2.56 -4.89
N LEU A 54 10.29 -1.86 -4.72
CA LEU A 54 9.46 -1.86 -3.52
C LEU A 54 8.02 -1.50 -3.88
N THR A 55 7.07 -2.32 -3.44
CA THR A 55 5.63 -2.08 -3.59
C THR A 55 4.98 -1.88 -2.23
N LEU A 56 4.38 -0.70 -2.00
CA LEU A 56 3.64 -0.41 -0.78
C LEU A 56 2.14 -0.65 -1.00
N VAL A 57 1.57 -1.60 -0.27
CA VAL A 57 0.18 -2.04 -0.46
C VAL A 57 -0.70 -1.51 0.66
N LEU A 58 -1.48 -0.46 0.36
CA LEU A 58 -2.25 0.29 1.35
C LEU A 58 -3.70 -0.20 1.46
N GLY A 59 -4.06 -0.75 2.61
CA GLY A 59 -5.45 -1.07 2.96
C GLY A 59 -6.03 -2.33 2.34
N ARG A 60 -7.22 -2.73 2.83
CA ARG A 60 -7.81 -4.06 2.63
C ARG A 60 -8.00 -4.46 1.16
N TYR A 61 -8.50 -3.57 0.30
CA TYR A 61 -8.78 -3.93 -1.10
C TYR A 61 -7.50 -4.17 -1.91
N ALA A 62 -6.47 -3.34 -1.72
CA ALA A 62 -5.18 -3.55 -2.35
C ALA A 62 -4.50 -4.81 -1.78
N GLN A 63 -4.59 -5.03 -0.47
CA GLN A 63 -4.05 -6.21 0.19
C GLN A 63 -4.70 -7.50 -0.33
N ALA A 64 -6.02 -7.55 -0.44
CA ALA A 64 -6.74 -8.70 -0.98
C ALA A 64 -6.26 -9.06 -2.40
N HIS A 65 -5.97 -8.06 -3.24
CA HIS A 65 -5.44 -8.33 -4.57
C HIS A 65 -3.98 -8.81 -4.54
N HIS A 66 -3.10 -8.21 -3.73
CA HIS A 66 -1.67 -8.53 -3.74
C HIS A 66 -1.32 -9.82 -2.98
N PHE A 67 -2.05 -10.14 -1.91
CA PHE A 67 -1.72 -11.24 -1.00
C PHE A 67 -2.79 -12.34 -0.96
N GLY A 68 -3.90 -12.15 -1.69
CA GLY A 68 -5.05 -13.06 -1.70
C GLY A 68 -6.07 -12.74 -0.60
N GLU A 69 -7.24 -13.40 -0.69
CA GLU A 69 -8.40 -13.18 0.20
C GLU A 69 -8.40 -14.07 1.45
N ALA A 70 -7.30 -14.75 1.77
CA ALA A 70 -7.25 -15.77 2.80
C ALA A 70 -7.36 -15.21 4.23
N GLY A 71 -8.57 -14.79 4.64
CA GLY A 71 -9.05 -14.67 6.03
C GLY A 71 -8.30 -13.72 6.98
N ALA A 72 -7.15 -13.19 6.59
CA ALA A 72 -6.29 -12.38 7.44
C ALA A 72 -6.84 -10.96 7.57
N THR A 73 -6.83 -10.43 8.79
CA THR A 73 -7.16 -9.02 8.99
C THR A 73 -6.03 -8.14 8.47
N VAL A 74 -6.32 -6.85 8.22
CA VAL A 74 -5.27 -5.86 7.88
C VAL A 74 -4.16 -5.89 8.92
N THR A 75 -4.49 -6.03 10.20
CA THR A 75 -3.50 -6.10 11.28
C THR A 75 -2.59 -7.31 11.13
N ASP A 76 -3.15 -8.51 10.91
CA ASP A 76 -2.37 -9.76 10.81
C ASP A 76 -1.45 -9.73 9.60
N LEU A 77 -1.94 -9.19 8.48
CA LEU A 77 -1.14 -9.06 7.27
C LEU A 77 -0.02 -8.03 7.44
N VAL A 78 -0.31 -6.87 8.02
CA VAL A 78 0.74 -5.88 8.33
C VAL A 78 1.75 -6.45 9.33
N LYS A 79 1.31 -7.24 10.32
CA LYS A 79 2.20 -7.86 11.31
C LYS A 79 3.13 -8.90 10.70
N SER A 80 2.71 -9.55 9.61
CA SER A 80 3.51 -10.52 8.84
C SER A 80 4.38 -9.88 7.74
N TRP A 81 4.59 -8.55 7.77
CA TRP A 81 5.36 -7.84 6.74
C TRP A 81 6.74 -8.44 6.42
N ARG A 82 7.40 -9.05 7.41
CA ARG A 82 8.72 -9.70 7.23
C ARG A 82 8.67 -10.89 6.27
N SER A 83 7.53 -11.55 6.11
CA SER A 83 7.33 -12.65 5.15
C SER A 83 7.34 -12.18 3.69
N TYR A 84 7.15 -10.89 3.45
CA TYR A 84 7.08 -10.28 2.11
C TYR A 84 8.21 -9.27 1.85
N TRP A 85 9.11 -9.11 2.84
CA TRP A 85 10.27 -8.24 2.76
C TRP A 85 11.30 -8.78 1.75
N PRO A 86 12.04 -7.92 1.02
CA PRO A 86 12.00 -6.45 1.00
C PRO A 86 11.09 -5.85 -0.08
N GLN A 87 10.37 -6.67 -0.84
CA GLN A 87 9.81 -6.27 -2.14
C GLN A 87 8.36 -5.78 -2.05
N VAL A 88 7.54 -6.33 -1.16
CA VAL A 88 6.11 -5.99 -1.08
C VAL A 88 5.69 -5.82 0.38
N ILE A 89 5.24 -4.64 0.76
CA ILE A 89 4.96 -4.30 2.17
C ILE A 89 3.48 -3.96 2.36
N PRO A 90 2.72 -4.77 3.11
CA PRO A 90 1.37 -4.41 3.51
C PRO A 90 1.41 -3.31 4.55
N LEU A 91 0.62 -2.24 4.35
CA LEU A 91 0.45 -1.15 5.30
C LEU A 91 -1.03 -0.86 5.55
N PRO A 92 -1.40 -0.37 6.75
CA PRO A 92 -2.73 0.17 6.97
C PRO A 92 -2.99 1.38 6.05
N HIS A 93 -4.25 1.65 5.74
CA HIS A 93 -4.59 2.87 4.98
C HIS A 93 -4.20 4.14 5.75
N PRO A 94 -3.64 5.18 5.12
CA PRO A 94 -3.27 6.42 5.79
C PRO A 94 -4.50 7.32 6.05
N SER A 95 -5.48 6.81 6.80
CA SER A 95 -6.67 7.57 7.25
C SER A 95 -6.51 8.00 8.70
N PRO A 96 -6.96 9.21 9.09
CA PRO A 96 -7.06 9.60 10.51
C PRO A 96 -7.84 8.60 11.37
N ARG A 97 -8.77 7.84 10.76
CA ARG A 97 -9.51 6.77 11.43
C ARG A 97 -8.61 5.66 11.98
N ASN A 98 -7.38 5.52 11.47
CA ASN A 98 -6.41 4.51 11.93
C ASN A 98 -5.56 4.98 13.12
N ASN A 99 -5.75 6.18 13.67
CA ASN A 99 -5.00 6.63 14.85
C ASN A 99 -5.18 5.70 16.08
N LEU A 100 -6.37 5.13 16.28
CA LEU A 100 -6.58 4.13 17.34
C LEU A 100 -5.83 2.84 17.06
N TRP A 101 -5.75 2.42 15.79
CA TRP A 101 -5.01 1.23 15.38
C TRP A 101 -3.51 1.41 15.66
N LEU A 102 -2.93 2.57 15.31
CA LEU A 102 -1.52 2.89 15.58
C LEU A 102 -1.19 2.81 17.07
N ARG A 103 -2.03 3.43 17.93
CA ARG A 103 -1.87 3.34 19.39
C ARG A 103 -1.93 1.92 19.96
N ARG A 104 -2.70 1.02 19.32
CA ARG A 104 -2.82 -0.39 19.73
C ARG A 104 -1.71 -1.28 19.14
N ASN A 105 -0.96 -0.78 18.16
CA ASN A 105 0.06 -1.53 17.44
C ASN A 105 1.39 -0.75 17.42
N PRO A 106 2.00 -0.45 18.59
CA PRO A 106 3.20 0.37 18.67
C PRO A 106 4.39 -0.22 17.89
N TRP A 107 4.42 -1.55 17.71
CA TRP A 107 5.40 -2.26 16.86
C TRP A 107 5.44 -1.74 15.42
N PHE A 108 4.34 -1.19 14.91
CA PHE A 108 4.32 -0.60 13.57
C PHE A 108 5.32 0.57 13.48
N GLU A 109 5.33 1.45 14.46
CA GLU A 109 6.20 2.63 14.50
C GLU A 109 7.62 2.29 14.95
N SER A 110 7.79 1.34 15.87
CA SER A 110 9.10 0.99 16.41
C SER A 110 9.89 -0.01 15.57
N GLU A 111 9.22 -0.83 14.75
CA GLU A 111 9.89 -1.90 13.98
C GLU A 111 9.72 -1.76 12.46
N LEU A 112 8.49 -1.61 11.98
CA LEU A 112 8.21 -1.58 10.54
C LEU A 112 8.66 -0.26 9.93
N LEU A 113 8.21 0.88 10.48
CA LEU A 113 8.51 2.19 9.90
C LEU A 113 10.01 2.51 9.78
N PRO A 114 10.90 2.19 10.75
CA PRO A 114 12.33 2.42 10.62
C PRO A 114 12.93 1.61 9.46
N SER A 115 12.62 0.31 9.39
CA SER A 115 13.09 -0.58 8.31
C SER A 115 12.62 -0.09 6.95
N LEU A 116 11.35 0.32 6.84
CA LEU A 116 10.79 0.85 5.61
C LEU A 116 11.47 2.17 5.18
N ARG A 117 11.75 3.07 6.14
CA ARG A 117 12.43 4.35 5.85
C ARG A 117 13.83 4.14 5.31
N GLU A 118 14.58 3.20 5.90
CA GLU A 118 15.91 2.82 5.44
C GLU A 118 15.86 2.28 4.01
N ARG A 119 15.00 1.30 3.74
CA ARG A 119 14.84 0.71 2.40
C ARG A 119 14.43 1.73 1.34
N VAL A 120 13.50 2.64 1.65
CA VAL A 120 13.12 3.72 0.73
C VAL A 120 14.31 4.64 0.44
N SER A 121 15.10 4.97 1.46
CA SER A 121 16.29 5.80 1.29
C SER A 121 17.36 5.12 0.43
N GLU A 122 17.56 3.81 0.58
CA GLU A 122 18.52 3.04 -0.22
C GLU A 122 18.14 3.00 -1.71
N ILE A 123 16.85 2.87 -2.01
CA ILE A 123 16.34 2.82 -3.39
C ILE A 123 16.52 4.18 -4.06
N LEU A 124 16.12 5.26 -3.38
CA LEU A 124 16.17 6.63 -3.93
C LEU A 124 17.57 7.23 -4.01
N ALA A 125 18.58 6.59 -3.42
CA ALA A 125 19.96 7.06 -3.46
C ALA A 125 20.78 6.52 -4.66
N ARG A 126 20.15 5.71 -5.52
CA ARG A 126 20.78 5.11 -6.71
C ARG A 126 20.70 6.05 -7.91
#